data_AF-A0A9Q9BES1-F1
#
_entry.id   AF-A0A9Q9BES1-F1
#
_cell.length_a   1.000
_cell.length_b   1.000
_cell.length_c   1.000
_cell.angle_alpha   90.00
_cell.angle_beta   90.00
_cell.angle_gamma   90.00
#
_symmetry.space_group_name_H-M   'P 1'
#
loop_
_entity.id
_entity.type
_entity.pdbx_description
1 polymer ?
#
loop_
_entity_poly.entity_id
_entity_poly.type
_entity_poly.pdbx_seq_one_letter_code
_entity_poly.pdbx_strand_id
1 'polypeptide(L)'
;MSTIKTMSLDEVANYEIPAEDLERLNNFKNTDFSDCPKDTAAQLKLYKPWYKLHPHGYGQQKADMQTEIDDDLLAWLKQGEEGYQTRLNAVLRWAKQNGCPMAALGRR
;
A
#
# COMPACT_ATOMS: atom_id res chain seq x y z
N MET A 1 -26.80 13.88 6.03
CA MET A 1 -25.74 13.80 5.00
C MET A 1 -24.42 14.10 5.71
N SER A 2 -23.44 13.20 5.64
CA SER A 2 -22.12 13.48 6.23
C SER A 2 -21.36 14.41 5.29
N THR A 3 -21.14 15.65 5.72
CA THR A 3 -20.45 16.65 4.91
C THR A 3 -18.95 16.44 5.06
N ILE A 4 -18.34 15.67 4.17
CA ILE A 4 -16.89 15.59 4.08
C ILE A 4 -16.39 16.99 3.70
N LYS A 5 -15.60 17.60 4.58
CA LYS A 5 -14.94 18.90 4.34
C LYS A 5 -13.49 18.63 3.97
N THR A 6 -13.06 19.12 2.82
CA THR A 6 -11.65 19.14 2.43
C THR A 6 -10.98 20.34 3.11
N MET A 7 -9.92 20.09 3.88
CA MET A 7 -9.11 21.12 4.54
C MET A 7 -7.63 20.84 4.28
N SER A 8 -6.80 21.89 4.28
CA SER A 8 -5.34 21.80 4.24
C SER A 8 -4.75 21.37 5.59
N LEU A 9 -3.47 20.95 5.59
CA LEU A 9 -2.77 20.49 6.80
C LEU A 9 -2.71 21.57 7.90
N ASP A 10 -2.46 22.82 7.51
CA ASP A 10 -2.39 23.95 8.45
C ASP A 10 -3.76 24.29 9.05
N GLU A 11 -4.83 24.11 8.27
CA GLU A 11 -6.20 24.30 8.74
C GLU A 11 -6.63 23.18 9.71
N VAL A 12 -6.21 21.94 9.45
CA VAL A 12 -6.47 20.80 10.36
C VAL A 12 -5.72 20.99 11.68
N ALA A 13 -4.47 21.45 11.64
CA ALA A 13 -3.67 21.66 12.84
C ALA A 13 -4.28 22.70 13.80
N ASN A 14 -4.98 23.69 13.25
CA ASN A 14 -5.63 24.77 14.01
C ASN A 14 -7.15 24.55 14.18
N TYR A 15 -7.69 23.40 13.78
CA TYR A 15 -9.12 23.15 13.83
C TYR A 15 -9.58 22.80 15.25
N GLU A 16 -10.39 23.69 15.83
CA GLU A 16 -11.10 23.40 17.08
C GLU A 16 -12.44 22.74 16.75
N ILE A 17 -12.66 21.54 17.30
CA ILE A 17 -13.92 20.82 17.13
C ILE A 17 -15.01 21.62 17.85
N PRO A 18 -16.11 22.00 17.18
CA PRO A 18 -17.17 22.78 17.81
C PRO A 18 -17.82 21.99 18.95
N ALA A 19 -18.25 22.70 20.00
CA ALA A 19 -18.80 22.08 21.22
C ALA A 19 -19.99 21.15 20.95
N GLU A 20 -20.85 21.50 19.97
CA GLU A 20 -21.98 20.68 19.54
C GLU A 20 -21.54 19.32 18.96
N ASP A 21 -20.47 19.31 18.15
CA ASP A 21 -19.93 18.07 17.60
C ASP A 21 -19.24 17.24 18.69
N LEU A 22 -18.58 17.88 19.68
CA LEU A 22 -18.02 17.19 20.84
C LEU A 22 -19.10 16.52 21.69
N GLU A 23 -20.21 17.21 21.97
CA GLU A 23 -21.35 16.63 22.68
C GLU A 23 -21.96 15.48 21.89
N ARG A 24 -22.11 15.61 20.57
CA ARG A 24 -22.58 14.51 19.70
C ARG A 24 -21.66 13.31 19.75
N LEU A 25 -20.35 13.51 19.68
CA LEU A 25 -19.34 12.46 19.74
C LEU A 25 -19.35 11.74 21.10
N ASN A 26 -19.40 12.50 22.19
CA ASN A 26 -19.43 11.95 23.55
C ASN A 26 -20.74 11.21 23.88
N ASN A 27 -21.87 11.68 23.34
CA ASN A 27 -23.17 11.05 23.52
C ASN A 27 -23.42 9.88 22.56
N PHE A 28 -22.53 9.65 21.59
CA PHE A 28 -22.65 8.53 20.68
C PHE A 28 -22.42 7.20 21.43
N LYS A 29 -23.51 6.50 21.71
CA LYS A 29 -23.48 5.12 22.18
C LYS A 29 -23.84 4.23 21.02
N ASN A 30 -22.86 3.47 20.53
CA ASN A 30 -23.12 2.44 19.55
C ASN A 30 -24.00 1.36 20.23
N THR A 31 -25.24 1.24 19.79
CA THR A 31 -26.27 0.38 20.41
C THR A 31 -26.58 -0.87 19.59
N ASP A 32 -26.10 -0.96 18.35
CA ASP A 32 -26.37 -2.10 17.48
C ASP A 32 -25.07 -2.82 17.11
N PHE A 33 -24.87 -3.95 17.78
CA PHE A 33 -23.78 -4.89 17.50
C PHE A 33 -24.32 -6.21 16.95
N SER A 34 -25.52 -6.22 16.37
CA SER A 34 -26.13 -7.43 15.80
C SER A 34 -25.28 -8.06 14.68
N ASP A 35 -24.58 -7.21 13.91
CA ASP A 35 -23.68 -7.61 12.82
C ASP A 35 -22.25 -7.95 13.29
N CYS A 36 -21.93 -7.71 14.57
CA CYS A 36 -20.61 -8.00 15.11
C CYS A 36 -20.58 -9.43 15.69
N PRO A 37 -19.77 -10.35 15.14
CA PRO A 37 -19.63 -11.68 15.71
C PRO A 37 -19.12 -11.58 17.16
N LYS A 38 -19.84 -12.21 18.09
CA LYS A 38 -19.46 -12.24 19.51
C LYS A 38 -18.35 -13.27 19.71
N ASP A 39 -17.14 -12.89 19.33
CA ASP A 39 -15.97 -13.73 19.55
C ASP A 39 -15.67 -13.86 21.05
N THR A 40 -15.46 -15.10 21.49
CA THR A 40 -15.05 -15.41 22.86
C THR A 40 -13.58 -15.00 23.06
N ALA A 41 -13.18 -14.68 24.30
CA ALA A 41 -11.80 -14.34 24.64
C ALA A 41 -10.76 -15.39 24.16
N ALA A 42 -11.15 -16.66 24.01
CA ALA A 42 -10.32 -17.70 23.43
C ALA A 42 -10.10 -17.54 21.91
N GLN A 43 -11.13 -17.12 21.17
CA GLN A 43 -11.06 -16.87 19.72
C GLN A 43 -10.23 -15.62 19.41
N LEU A 44 -10.38 -14.56 20.22
CA LEU A 44 -9.58 -13.33 20.11
C LEU A 44 -8.07 -13.61 20.26
N LYS A 45 -7.67 -14.56 21.12
CA LYS A 45 -6.26 -14.96 21.28
C LYS A 45 -5.68 -15.69 20.06
N LEU A 46 -6.52 -16.23 19.19
CA LEU A 46 -6.10 -16.89 17.95
C LEU A 46 -5.84 -15.89 16.83
N TYR A 47 -6.38 -14.67 16.93
CA TYR A 47 -6.16 -13.63 15.95
C TYR A 47 -4.70 -13.20 15.94
N LYS A 48 -4.06 -13.46 14.81
CA LYS A 48 -2.71 -13.00 14.52
C LYS A 48 -2.81 -11.69 13.75
N PRO A 49 -1.89 -10.73 13.99
CA PRO A 49 -1.81 -9.55 13.17
C PRO A 49 -1.67 -9.92 11.68
N TRP A 50 -2.40 -9.22 10.82
CA TRP A 50 -2.49 -9.53 9.39
C TRP A 50 -1.13 -9.66 8.71
N TYR A 51 -0.17 -8.80 9.06
CA TYR A 51 1.20 -8.83 8.52
C TYR A 51 1.98 -10.11 8.87
N LYS A 52 1.62 -10.84 9.94
CA LYS A 52 2.20 -12.14 10.27
C LYS A 52 1.58 -13.29 9.46
N LEU A 53 0.33 -13.15 9.06
CA LEU A 53 -0.39 -14.12 8.25
C LEU A 53 -0.07 -13.96 6.76
N HIS A 54 0.19 -12.72 6.33
CA HIS A 54 0.47 -12.38 4.93
C HIS A 54 1.86 -11.72 4.78
N PRO A 55 2.95 -12.49 4.93
CA PRO A 55 4.31 -11.96 4.81
C PRO A 55 4.65 -11.39 3.43
N HIS A 56 3.87 -11.73 2.41
CA HIS A 56 3.98 -11.17 1.05
C HIS A 56 2.92 -10.11 0.74
N GLY A 57 2.01 -9.84 1.68
CA GLY A 57 0.90 -8.90 1.52
C GLY A 57 1.30 -7.45 1.78
N TYR A 58 2.29 -7.22 2.66
CA TYR A 58 3.00 -5.95 2.69
C TYR A 58 3.93 -5.93 1.49
N GLY A 59 3.71 -4.96 0.60
CA GLY A 59 4.32 -4.86 -0.73
C GLY A 59 5.75 -5.36 -0.77
N GLN A 60 6.04 -6.21 -1.76
CA GLN A 60 7.37 -6.72 -2.09
C GLN A 60 8.44 -5.69 -1.71
N GLN A 61 9.40 -6.07 -0.86
CA GLN A 61 10.50 -5.17 -0.49
C GLN A 61 11.18 -4.69 -1.78
N LYS A 62 10.97 -3.41 -2.11
CA LYS A 62 11.66 -2.73 -3.19
C LYS A 62 12.89 -2.08 -2.56
N ALA A 63 14.06 -2.37 -3.11
CA ALA A 63 15.23 -1.57 -2.83
C ALA A 63 15.27 -0.44 -3.86
N ASP A 64 15.38 0.80 -3.38
CA ASP A 64 15.59 1.93 -4.27
C ASP A 64 17.04 1.89 -4.77
N MET A 65 17.20 1.84 -6.09
CA MET A 65 18.49 1.85 -6.76
C MET A 65 18.42 2.85 -7.91
N GLN A 66 19.36 3.79 -7.95
CA GLN A 66 19.57 4.62 -9.13
C GLN A 66 20.44 3.85 -10.13
N THR A 67 19.99 3.75 -11.37
CA THR A 67 20.69 3.06 -12.45
C THR A 67 20.35 3.75 -13.76
N GLU A 68 21.35 3.91 -14.61
CA GLU A 68 21.21 4.40 -15.96
C GLU A 68 20.80 3.26 -16.90
N ILE A 69 19.88 3.54 -17.82
CA ILE A 69 19.39 2.61 -18.84
C ILE A 69 19.49 3.34 -20.17
N ASP A 70 19.88 2.63 -21.23
CA ASP A 70 19.94 3.18 -22.58
C ASP A 70 18.60 3.80 -23.02
N ASP A 71 18.67 4.91 -23.76
CA ASP A 71 17.51 5.71 -24.14
C ASP A 71 16.48 4.93 -24.97
N ASP A 72 16.94 3.99 -25.81
CA ASP A 72 16.08 3.13 -26.62
C ASP A 72 15.27 2.14 -25.78
N LEU A 73 15.90 1.53 -24.76
CA LEU A 73 15.25 0.67 -23.79
C LEU A 73 14.28 1.44 -22.91
N LEU A 74 14.63 2.66 -22.51
CA LEU A 74 13.73 3.54 -21.76
C LEU A 74 12.51 3.92 -22.60
N ALA A 75 12.71 4.25 -23.88
CA ALA A 75 11.62 4.54 -24.80
C ALA A 75 10.69 3.33 -24.97
N TRP A 76 11.25 2.13 -25.13
CA TRP A 76 10.48 0.88 -25.20
C TRP A 76 9.67 0.63 -23.93
N LEU A 77 10.25 0.79 -22.74
CA LEU A 77 9.56 0.64 -21.46
C LEU A 77 8.43 1.65 -21.25
N LYS A 78 8.50 2.81 -21.90
CA LYS A 78 7.51 3.91 -21.82
C LYS A 78 6.43 3.83 -22.90
N GLN A 79 6.41 2.83 -23.79
CA GLN A 79 5.38 2.68 -24.83
C GLN A 79 3.94 2.50 -24.31
N GLY A 80 3.74 2.35 -22.99
CA GLY A 80 2.42 2.43 -22.36
C GLY A 80 2.36 3.56 -21.34
N GLU A 81 1.18 4.19 -21.22
CA GLU A 81 0.96 5.45 -20.48
C GLU A 81 1.44 5.42 -19.02
N GLU A 82 1.31 4.29 -18.32
CA GLU A 82 1.74 4.15 -16.93
C GLU A 82 2.46 2.81 -16.64
N GLY A 83 3.25 2.77 -15.57
CA GLY A 83 3.78 1.52 -15.01
C GLY A 83 5.09 1.00 -15.60
N TYR A 84 5.96 1.85 -16.17
CA TYR A 84 7.25 1.42 -16.73
C TYR A 84 8.12 0.65 -15.71
N GLN A 85 8.10 1.03 -14.43
CA GLN A 85 8.79 0.29 -13.35
C GLN A 85 8.22 -1.12 -13.16
N THR A 86 6.91 -1.30 -13.29
CA THR A 86 6.25 -2.62 -13.22
C THR A 86 6.64 -3.48 -14.42
N ARG A 87 6.68 -2.88 -15.62
CA ARG A 87 7.16 -3.55 -16.85
C ARG A 87 8.62 -3.95 -16.74
N LEU A 88 9.50 -3.06 -16.27
CA LEU A 88 10.91 -3.35 -16.02
C LEU A 88 11.06 -4.57 -15.11
N ASN A 89 10.37 -4.57 -13.97
CA ASN A 89 10.39 -5.71 -13.04
C ASN A 89 9.86 -7.00 -13.65
N ALA A 90 8.84 -6.94 -14.52
CA ALA A 90 8.31 -8.11 -15.22
C ALA A 90 9.33 -8.69 -16.21
N VAL A 91 10.01 -7.84 -16.97
CA VAL A 91 11.06 -8.23 -17.92
C VAL A 91 12.23 -8.89 -17.20
N LEU A 92 12.70 -8.31 -16.09
CA LEU A 92 13.78 -8.88 -15.28
C LEU A 92 13.39 -10.26 -14.70
N ARG A 93 12.15 -10.43 -14.25
CA ARG A 93 11.64 -11.73 -13.78
C ARG A 93 11.58 -12.75 -14.92
N TRP A 94 11.09 -12.35 -16.09
CA TRP A 94 11.04 -13.20 -17.27
C TRP A 94 12.45 -13.65 -17.68
N ALA A 95 13.41 -12.73 -17.73
CA ALA A 95 14.81 -13.04 -18.05
C ALA A 95 15.41 -14.05 -17.05
N LYS A 96 15.12 -13.87 -15.75
CA LYS A 96 15.54 -14.83 -14.71
C LYS A 96 14.94 -16.22 -14.92
N GLN A 97 13.65 -16.31 -15.25
CA GLN A 97 12.94 -17.59 -15.44
C GLN A 97 13.37 -18.32 -16.72
N ASN A 98 13.73 -17.58 -17.76
CA ASN A 98 14.16 -18.12 -19.06
C ASN A 98 15.67 -18.36 -19.15
N GLY A 99 16.37 -18.36 -18.01
CA GLY A 99 17.79 -18.71 -17.96
C GLY A 99 18.71 -17.71 -18.65
N CYS A 100 18.43 -16.40 -18.55
CA CYS A 100 19.29 -15.37 -19.10
C CYS A 100 20.76 -15.58 -18.66
N PRO A 101 21.73 -15.67 -19.60
CA PRO A 101 23.11 -16.03 -19.30
C PRO A 101 23.90 -14.84 -18.74
N MET A 102 23.55 -14.38 -17.54
CA MET A 102 24.17 -13.24 -16.85
C MET A 102 25.70 -13.39 -16.72
N ALA A 103 26.19 -14.63 -16.52
CA ALA A 103 27.61 -14.94 -16.38
C ALA A 103 28.42 -14.78 -17.69
N ALA A 104 27.75 -14.86 -18.85
CA ALA A 104 28.40 -14.62 -20.15
C ALA A 104 28.47 -13.12 -20.49
N LEU A 105 27.50 -12.33 -19.99
CA LEU A 105 27.42 -10.89 -20.24
C LEU A 105 28.44 -10.09 -19.43
N GLY A 106 28.85 -10.57 -18.25
CA GLY A 106 29.85 -9.93 -17.38
C GLY A 106 31.31 -10.11 -17.80
N ARG A 107 31.57 -10.74 -18.95
CA ARG A 107 32.91 -10.81 -19.57
C ARG A 107 33.00 -9.77 -20.70
N ARG A 108 33.05 -8.50 -20.33
CA ARG A 108 33.49 -7.40 -21.19
C ARG A 108 34.42 -6.50 -20.40
#